data_AF-A0A1Y2VDW9-F1
#
_entry.id   AF-A0A1Y2VDW9-F1
#
_cell.length_a   1.000
_cell.length_b   1.000
_cell.length_c   1.000
_cell.angle_alpha   90.00
_cell.angle_beta   90.00
_cell.angle_gamma   90.00
#
_symmetry.space_group_name_H-M   'P 1'
#
loop_
_entity.id
_entity.type
_entity.pdbx_description
1 polymer ?
#
loop_
_entity_poly.entity_id
_entity_poly.type
_entity_poly.pdbx_seq_one_letter_code
_entity_poly.pdbx_strand_id
1 'polypeptide(L)'
;IRNVKCNDFSVDKCFGDSFASSLSDSTSSNPDFAASNIFSRLSYQHPQCGDCLIKFLLASQPRGLEPLLPPKSSKAHDREIIIKALRKYQHTIIDTDAMKFVMVKDAEQAENELLERTIRKGKVFGQWCLNDDVMTESEQQVSRVREVM
;
A
#
# COMPACT_ATOMS: atom_id res chain seq x y z
N ILE A 1 7.35 -9.20 -5.85
CA ILE A 1 6.55 -9.97 -6.85
C ILE A 1 7.33 -10.38 -8.12
N ARG A 2 8.06 -9.49 -8.82
CA ARG A 2 8.72 -9.83 -10.12
C ARG A 2 9.61 -11.09 -10.06
N ASN A 3 10.31 -11.31 -8.95
CA ASN A 3 11.23 -12.45 -8.77
C ASN A 3 10.63 -13.65 -8.02
N VAL A 4 9.33 -13.64 -7.71
CA VAL A 4 8.67 -14.77 -7.04
C VAL A 4 8.59 -15.94 -8.02
N LYS A 5 9.05 -17.13 -7.60
CA LYS A 5 8.94 -18.37 -8.36
C LYS A 5 7.64 -19.07 -7.98
N CYS A 6 6.78 -19.34 -8.96
CA CYS A 6 5.41 -19.87 -8.73
C CYS A 6 5.21 -21.26 -9.32
N ASN A 7 6.30 -21.98 -9.60
CA ASN A 7 6.25 -23.30 -10.22
C ASN A 7 5.62 -24.35 -9.30
N ASP A 8 5.71 -24.15 -7.98
CA ASP A 8 5.18 -25.05 -6.95
C ASP A 8 3.78 -24.62 -6.46
N PHE A 9 3.11 -23.73 -7.19
CA PHE A 9 1.75 -23.32 -6.85
C PHE A 9 0.79 -24.48 -7.06
N SER A 10 0.07 -24.86 -6.00
CA SER A 10 -0.94 -25.93 -6.02
C SER A 10 -2.22 -25.40 -5.39
N VAL A 11 -3.35 -25.62 -6.06
CA VAL A 11 -4.66 -25.15 -5.58
C VAL A 11 -4.99 -25.79 -4.24
N ASP A 12 -4.80 -27.10 -4.12
CA ASP A 12 -5.11 -27.83 -2.88
C ASP A 12 -4.24 -27.34 -1.71
N LYS A 13 -2.94 -27.10 -1.99
CA LYS A 13 -2.03 -26.54 -0.98
C LYS A 13 -2.42 -25.12 -0.56
N CYS A 14 -2.79 -24.28 -1.52
CA CYS A 14 -2.97 -22.85 -1.29
C CYS A 14 -4.36 -22.46 -0.77
N PHE A 15 -5.41 -23.19 -1.18
CA PHE A 15 -6.80 -22.86 -0.86
C PHE A 15 -7.49 -23.92 0.00
N GLY A 16 -6.84 -25.07 0.23
CA GLY A 16 -7.40 -26.19 0.98
C GLY A 16 -7.69 -27.37 0.06
N ASP A 17 -7.65 -28.57 0.64
CA ASP A 17 -7.80 -29.80 -0.12
C ASP A 17 -9.15 -29.85 -0.84
N SER A 18 -9.14 -30.30 -2.09
CA SER A 18 -10.34 -30.40 -2.93
C SER A 18 -11.05 -29.08 -3.19
N PHE A 19 -10.36 -27.94 -3.05
CA PHE A 19 -10.95 -26.61 -3.29
C PHE A 19 -11.48 -26.44 -4.73
N ALA A 20 -10.88 -27.14 -5.71
CA ALA A 20 -11.32 -27.12 -7.11
C ALA A 20 -12.23 -28.30 -7.50
N SER A 21 -12.61 -29.16 -6.55
CA SER A 21 -13.42 -30.35 -6.82
C SER A 21 -14.90 -29.96 -6.94
N SER A 22 -15.64 -30.51 -7.91
CA SER A 22 -17.10 -30.31 -7.98
C SER A 22 -17.86 -30.78 -6.72
N LEU A 23 -17.22 -31.61 -5.88
CA LEU A 23 -17.76 -32.05 -4.60
C LEU A 23 -17.74 -30.93 -3.53
N SER A 24 -16.88 -29.92 -3.66
CA SER A 24 -16.88 -28.75 -2.77
C SER A 24 -18.12 -27.88 -2.93
N ASP A 25 -18.76 -27.95 -4.10
CA ASP A 25 -19.90 -27.11 -4.46
C ASP A 25 -21.23 -27.68 -3.93
N SER A 26 -21.23 -28.95 -3.50
CA SER A 26 -22.45 -29.65 -3.11
C SER A 26 -22.64 -29.76 -1.59
N THR A 27 -23.74 -29.15 -1.12
CA THR A 27 -24.55 -29.48 0.08
C THR A 27 -24.14 -29.01 1.48
N SER A 28 -22.93 -28.50 1.73
CA SER A 28 -22.66 -27.83 3.03
C SER A 28 -21.58 -26.76 2.92
N SER A 29 -21.74 -25.67 3.68
CA SER A 29 -20.71 -24.64 3.80
C SER A 29 -19.49 -25.24 4.48
N ASN A 30 -18.46 -25.59 3.69
CA ASN A 30 -17.20 -26.08 4.23
C ASN A 30 -16.51 -24.91 4.97
N PRO A 31 -16.31 -24.98 6.29
CA PRO A 31 -15.66 -23.90 7.03
C PRO A 31 -14.24 -23.64 6.53
N ASP A 32 -13.52 -24.62 5.98
CA ASP A 32 -12.19 -24.40 5.41
C ASP A 32 -12.20 -23.44 4.21
N PHE A 33 -13.32 -23.38 3.48
CA PHE A 33 -13.50 -22.50 2.31
C PHE A 33 -14.13 -21.16 2.68
N ALA A 34 -14.34 -20.88 3.97
CA ALA A 34 -14.71 -19.55 4.41
C ALA A 34 -13.65 -18.53 3.97
N ALA A 35 -14.09 -17.38 3.46
CA ALA A 35 -13.18 -16.35 2.95
C ALA A 35 -12.10 -15.94 3.98
N SER A 36 -12.47 -15.88 5.27
CA SER A 36 -11.52 -15.62 6.36
C SER A 36 -10.41 -16.66 6.44
N ASN A 37 -10.73 -17.94 6.23
CA ASN A 37 -9.78 -19.04 6.32
C ASN A 37 -8.90 -19.11 5.09
N ILE A 38 -9.46 -18.90 3.89
CA ILE A 38 -8.69 -18.74 2.65
C ILE A 38 -7.72 -17.57 2.78
N PHE A 39 -8.18 -16.40 3.21
CA PHE A 39 -7.30 -15.24 3.38
C PHE A 39 -6.25 -15.46 4.45
N SER A 40 -6.57 -16.11 5.57
CA SER A 40 -5.59 -16.49 6.59
C SER A 40 -4.52 -17.43 6.04
N ARG A 41 -4.91 -18.43 5.24
CA ARG A 41 -3.99 -19.33 4.53
C ARG A 41 -3.06 -18.56 3.59
N LEU A 42 -3.62 -17.72 2.72
CA LEU A 42 -2.87 -16.98 1.71
C LEU A 42 -1.96 -15.87 2.27
N SER A 43 -2.33 -15.27 3.41
CA SER A 43 -1.61 -14.13 3.99
C SER A 43 -0.62 -14.53 5.09
N TYR A 44 -0.89 -15.60 5.85
CA TYR A 44 -0.06 -15.98 7.01
C TYR A 44 0.51 -17.39 6.92
N GLN A 45 -0.29 -18.40 6.58
CA GLN A 45 0.17 -19.80 6.63
C GLN A 45 1.06 -20.16 5.43
N HIS A 46 0.68 -19.67 4.25
CA HIS A 46 1.33 -19.90 2.97
C HIS A 46 1.46 -18.58 2.19
N PRO A 47 2.24 -17.60 2.69
CA PRO A 47 2.37 -16.28 2.04
C PRO A 47 2.86 -16.36 0.59
N GLN A 48 3.67 -17.38 0.25
CA GLN A 48 4.09 -17.65 -1.13
C GLN A 48 2.92 -17.93 -2.08
N CYS A 49 1.83 -18.54 -1.59
CA CYS A 49 0.62 -18.75 -2.36
C CYS A 49 -0.07 -17.42 -2.67
N GLY A 50 -0.14 -16.52 -1.68
CA GLY A 50 -0.66 -15.16 -1.85
C GLY A 50 0.16 -14.36 -2.86
N ASP A 51 1.49 -14.38 -2.75
CA ASP A 51 2.39 -13.71 -3.70
C ASP A 51 2.20 -14.21 -5.13
N CYS A 52 2.06 -15.53 -5.31
CA CYS A 52 1.82 -16.13 -6.61
C CYS A 52 0.43 -15.80 -7.15
N LEU A 53 -0.60 -15.78 -6.31
CA LEU A 53 -1.94 -15.35 -6.71
C LEU A 53 -1.93 -13.90 -7.20
N ILE A 54 -1.27 -12.99 -6.48
CA ILE A 54 -1.12 -11.60 -6.92
C ILE A 54 -0.32 -11.52 -8.23
N LYS A 55 0.74 -12.32 -8.38
CA LYS A 55 1.52 -12.38 -9.62
C LYS A 55 0.65 -12.81 -10.81
N PHE A 56 -0.17 -13.85 -10.65
CA PHE A 56 -1.08 -14.33 -11.69
C PHE A 56 -2.17 -13.30 -12.01
N LEU A 57 -2.74 -12.64 -10.99
CA LEU A 57 -3.71 -11.56 -11.16
C LEU A 57 -3.11 -10.37 -11.91
N LEU A 58 -1.89 -9.96 -11.60
CA LEU A 58 -1.21 -8.88 -12.29
C LEU A 58 -0.87 -9.24 -13.74
N ALA A 59 -0.49 -10.49 -13.99
CA ALA A 59 -0.20 -10.99 -15.35
C ALA A 59 -1.46 -11.10 -16.22
N SER A 60 -2.64 -11.30 -15.61
CA SER A 60 -3.91 -11.36 -16.34
C SER A 60 -4.44 -9.99 -16.75
N GLN A 61 -3.87 -8.89 -16.23
CA GLN A 61 -4.32 -7.53 -16.52
C GLN A 61 -3.40 -6.79 -17.50
N PRO A 62 -3.97 -6.02 -18.46
CA PRO A 62 -3.17 -5.31 -19.46
C PRO A 62 -2.21 -4.27 -18.88
N ARG A 63 -2.62 -3.54 -17.82
CA ARG A 63 -1.83 -2.44 -17.22
C ARG A 63 -2.18 -2.20 -15.75
N GLY A 64 -1.28 -2.58 -14.85
CA GLY A 64 -1.32 -2.20 -13.43
C GLY A 64 -2.52 -2.77 -12.66
N LEU A 65 -2.77 -2.20 -11.48
CA LEU A 65 -3.87 -2.61 -10.59
C LEU A 65 -5.23 -1.99 -10.98
N GLU A 66 -5.24 -1.05 -11.93
CA GLU A 66 -6.45 -0.31 -12.34
C GLU A 66 -7.64 -1.22 -12.66
N PRO A 67 -7.48 -2.32 -13.41
CA PRO A 67 -8.60 -3.20 -13.76
C PRO A 67 -9.09 -4.08 -12.60
N LEU A 68 -8.28 -4.25 -11.55
CA LEU A 68 -8.66 -5.03 -10.36
C LEU A 68 -9.49 -4.22 -9.36
N LEU A 69 -9.50 -2.90 -9.52
CA LEU A 69 -10.26 -1.98 -8.69
C LEU A 69 -11.69 -1.80 -9.23
N PRO A 70 -12.67 -1.46 -8.38
CA PRO A 70 -14.03 -1.24 -8.85
C PRO A 70 -14.10 -0.22 -10.00
N PRO A 71 -15.01 -0.42 -10.99
CA PRO A 71 -15.11 0.48 -12.14
C PRO A 71 -15.42 1.91 -11.73
N LYS A 72 -14.66 2.87 -12.29
CA LYS A 72 -14.83 4.31 -12.02
C LYS A 72 -16.22 4.83 -12.36
N SER A 73 -16.84 4.29 -13.41
CA SER A 73 -18.13 4.77 -13.92
C SER A 73 -19.32 4.37 -13.06
N SER A 74 -19.28 3.21 -12.41
CA SER A 74 -20.44 2.64 -11.71
C SER A 74 -20.25 2.46 -10.20
N LYS A 75 -19.01 2.46 -9.71
CA LYS A 75 -18.67 2.18 -8.31
C LYS A 75 -17.57 3.11 -7.77
N ALA A 76 -17.70 4.41 -8.05
CA ALA A 76 -16.71 5.40 -7.66
C ALA A 76 -16.46 5.45 -6.14
N HIS A 77 -17.51 5.31 -5.33
CA HIS A 77 -17.39 5.33 -3.86
C HIS A 77 -16.64 4.12 -3.30
N ASP A 78 -17.04 2.90 -3.69
CA ASP A 78 -16.35 1.66 -3.29
C ASP A 78 -14.88 1.68 -3.72
N ARG A 79 -14.62 2.21 -4.92
CA ARG A 79 -13.27 2.38 -5.44
C ARG A 79 -12.43 3.29 -4.54
N GLU A 80 -12.98 4.43 -4.12
CA GLU A 80 -12.28 5.35 -3.23
C GLU A 80 -11.95 4.69 -1.89
N ILE A 81 -12.91 3.95 -1.30
CA ILE A 81 -12.70 3.20 -0.05
C ILE A 81 -11.56 2.19 -0.23
N ILE A 82 -11.57 1.40 -1.31
CA ILE A 82 -10.54 0.39 -1.55
C ILE A 82 -9.17 1.05 -1.76
N ILE A 83 -9.08 2.15 -2.51
CA ILE A 83 -7.81 2.86 -2.69
C ILE A 83 -7.28 3.38 -1.34
N LYS A 84 -8.15 3.97 -0.51
CA LYS A 84 -7.78 4.43 0.84
C LYS A 84 -7.31 3.27 1.71
N ALA A 85 -7.99 2.13 1.67
CA ALA A 85 -7.61 0.94 2.41
C ALA A 85 -6.26 0.38 1.94
N LEU A 86 -6.03 0.30 0.64
CA LEU A 86 -4.77 -0.17 0.06
C LEU A 86 -3.59 0.75 0.39
N ARG A 87 -3.79 2.07 0.46
CA ARG A 87 -2.75 3.02 0.90
C ARG A 87 -2.21 2.71 2.30
N LYS A 88 -3.03 2.15 3.19
CA LYS A 88 -2.59 1.74 4.55
C LYS A 88 -1.51 0.65 4.51
N TYR A 89 -1.54 -0.19 3.48
CA TYR A 89 -0.59 -1.29 3.28
C TYR A 89 0.53 -0.95 2.29
N GLN A 90 0.64 0.32 1.90
CA GLN A 90 1.79 0.79 1.13
C GLN A 90 3.01 0.83 2.06
N HIS A 91 3.71 -0.29 2.15
CA HIS A 91 5.01 -0.36 2.82
C HIS A 91 6.05 0.26 1.88
N THR A 92 6.54 1.45 2.21
CA THR A 92 7.67 2.03 1.50
C THR A 92 8.94 1.46 2.12
N ILE A 93 9.62 0.57 1.42
CA ILE A 93 10.98 0.15 1.79
C ILE A 93 11.89 1.29 1.37
N ILE A 94 12.41 2.01 2.35
CA ILE A 94 13.26 3.18 2.13
C ILE A 94 14.60 2.87 2.75
N ASP A 95 15.63 3.06 1.95
CA ASP A 95 17.00 3.12 2.45
C ASP A 95 17.07 4.23 3.50
N THR A 96 17.56 3.93 4.70
CA THR A 96 17.59 4.91 5.79
C THR A 96 18.39 6.16 5.42
N ASP A 97 19.36 6.02 4.51
CA ASP A 97 20.16 7.13 3.98
C ASP A 97 19.38 8.01 2.99
N ALA A 98 18.25 7.50 2.47
CA ALA A 98 17.33 8.21 1.59
C ALA A 98 16.12 8.81 2.31
N MET A 99 16.00 8.65 3.65
CA MET A 99 14.95 9.26 4.46
C MET A 99 15.47 10.55 5.13
N LYS A 100 14.75 11.66 4.95
CA LYS A 100 15.05 12.92 5.64
C LYS A 100 13.93 13.28 6.60
N PHE A 101 14.25 13.26 7.89
CA PHE A 101 13.42 13.86 8.91
C PHE A 101 13.77 15.36 9.03
N VAL A 102 12.75 16.22 8.95
CA VAL A 102 12.87 17.65 9.18
C VAL A 102 11.86 18.04 10.26
N MET A 103 12.38 18.50 11.39
CA MET A 103 11.56 19.15 12.40
C MET A 103 11.39 20.60 11.99
N VAL A 104 10.21 20.99 11.52
CA VAL A 104 9.88 22.36 11.16
C VAL A 104 9.30 23.05 12.40
N LYS A 105 10.03 24.00 12.95
CA LYS A 105 9.59 24.75 14.15
C LYS A 105 8.93 26.07 13.82
N ASP A 106 9.33 26.68 12.69
CA ASP A 106 8.90 27.99 12.23
C ASP A 106 9.04 28.12 10.70
N ALA A 107 8.57 29.24 10.17
CA ALA A 107 8.55 29.51 8.74
C ALA A 107 9.95 29.66 8.13
N GLU A 108 10.92 30.18 8.88
CA GLU A 108 12.29 30.37 8.39
C GLU A 108 13.00 29.03 8.22
N GLN A 109 12.78 28.10 9.16
CA GLN A 109 13.30 26.75 9.07
C GLN A 109 12.64 25.96 7.93
N ALA A 110 11.33 26.14 7.72
CA ALA A 110 10.61 25.55 6.60
C ALA A 110 11.24 26.02 5.27
N GLU A 111 11.44 27.31 5.09
CA GLU A 111 11.99 27.89 3.86
C GLU A 111 13.42 27.40 3.59
N ASN A 112 14.28 27.39 4.61
CA ASN A 112 15.69 27.00 4.46
C ASN A 112 15.90 25.50 4.24
N GLU A 113 15.20 24.64 5.00
CA GLU A 113 15.39 23.19 4.92
C GLU A 113 14.56 22.55 3.81
N LEU A 114 13.34 23.03 3.54
CA LEU A 114 12.47 22.50 2.49
C LEU A 114 12.72 23.18 1.14
N LEU A 115 12.54 24.49 1.02
CA LEU A 115 12.59 25.15 -0.30
C LEU A 115 14.02 25.31 -0.82
N GLU A 116 14.91 25.90 -0.02
CA GLU A 116 16.27 26.22 -0.47
C GLU A 116 17.13 24.97 -0.68
N ARG A 117 17.19 24.09 0.31
CA ARG A 117 18.08 22.91 0.25
C ARG A 117 17.58 21.78 -0.63
N THR A 118 16.26 21.67 -0.83
CA THR A 118 15.68 20.56 -1.60
C THR A 118 15.38 20.97 -3.03
N ILE A 119 14.59 22.03 -3.20
CA ILE A 119 14.12 22.44 -4.53
C ILE A 119 15.21 23.19 -5.28
N ARG A 120 15.82 24.20 -4.65
CA ARG A 120 16.83 25.04 -5.34
C ARG A 120 18.19 24.37 -5.45
N LYS A 121 18.62 23.63 -4.43
CA LYS A 121 19.93 22.92 -4.44
C LYS A 121 19.87 21.48 -4.98
N GLY A 122 18.68 20.98 -5.36
CA GLY A 122 18.53 19.72 -6.09
C GLY A 122 18.84 18.45 -5.30
N LYS A 123 18.76 18.48 -3.95
CA LYS A 123 18.90 17.25 -3.15
C LYS A 123 17.62 16.44 -3.25
N VAL A 124 17.71 15.19 -3.72
CA VAL A 124 16.58 14.27 -3.83
C VAL A 124 16.63 13.26 -2.69
N PHE A 125 15.57 13.20 -1.89
CA PHE A 125 15.37 12.18 -0.86
C PHE A 125 14.18 11.30 -1.26
N GLY A 126 14.25 10.01 -0.93
CA GLY A 126 13.21 9.03 -1.26
C GLY A 126 11.94 9.17 -0.41
N GLN A 127 12.08 9.67 0.83
CA GLN A 127 10.95 10.03 1.69
C GLN A 127 11.28 11.22 2.58
N TRP A 128 10.27 12.06 2.78
CA TRP A 128 10.28 13.16 3.74
C TRP A 128 9.37 12.83 4.91
N CYS A 129 9.88 13.07 6.11
CA CYS A 129 9.09 13.05 7.34
C CYS A 129 9.17 14.45 7.95
N LEU A 130 8.04 15.15 7.94
CA LEU A 130 7.92 16.50 8.50
C LEU A 130 7.15 16.39 9.81
N ASN A 131 7.66 17.04 10.85
CA ASN A 131 6.92 17.18 12.10
C ASN A 131 5.77 18.19 11.89
N ASP A 132 4.59 17.93 12.42
CA ASP A 132 3.46 18.86 12.37
C ASP A 132 3.37 19.78 13.61
N ASP A 133 4.17 19.53 14.65
CA ASP A 133 4.23 20.40 15.82
C ASP A 133 4.98 21.71 15.50
N VAL A 134 4.21 22.78 15.35
CA VAL A 134 4.72 24.15 15.24
C VAL A 134 4.86 24.73 16.64
N MET A 135 6.09 25.06 17.06
CA MET A 135 6.39 25.55 18.41
C MET A 135 6.27 27.08 18.53
N THR A 136 5.24 27.67 17.92
CA THR A 136 4.93 29.10 18.04
C THR A 136 3.43 29.32 18.20
N GLU A 137 3.08 30.22 19.10
CA GLU A 137 1.69 30.63 19.36
C GLU A 137 1.28 31.89 18.55
N SER A 138 2.21 32.51 17.84
CA SER A 138 1.91 33.64 16.96
C SER A 138 1.14 33.19 15.72
N GLU A 139 -0.10 33.66 15.58
CA GLU A 139 -0.96 33.39 14.41
C GLU A 139 -0.29 33.75 13.08
N GLN A 140 0.48 34.85 13.05
CA GLN A 140 1.17 35.27 11.83
C GLN A 140 2.26 34.27 11.43
N GLN A 141 3.01 33.75 12.40
CA GLN A 141 4.06 32.75 12.14
C GLN A 141 3.45 31.41 11.71
N VAL A 142 2.35 30.98 12.35
CA VAL A 142 1.62 29.77 11.95
C VAL A 142 1.09 29.89 10.52
N SER A 143 0.52 31.04 10.14
CA SER A 143 0.05 31.28 8.77
C SER A 143 1.17 31.20 7.75
N ARG A 144 2.36 31.72 8.08
CA ARG A 144 3.53 31.65 7.19
C ARG A 144 4.05 30.24 6.99
N VAL A 145 4.03 29.39 8.03
CA VAL A 145 4.38 27.97 7.88
C VAL A 145 3.45 27.29 6.86
N ARG A 146 2.15 27.58 6.90
CA ARG A 146 1.16 27.04 5.97
C ARG A 146 1.37 27.47 4.51
N GLU A 147 1.97 28.62 4.26
CA GLU A 147 2.29 29.07 2.89
C GLU A 147 3.50 28.34 2.31
N VAL A 148 4.39 27.82 3.16
CA VAL A 148 5.66 27.20 2.77
C VAL A 148 5.53 25.67 2.61
N MET A 149 4.71 25.02 3.46
CA MET A 149 4.47 23.57 3.44
C MET A 149 3.34 23.16 2.49
#